data_AF-A0A8T0FYH4-F1
#
_entry.id   AF-A0A8T0FYH4-F1
#
_cell.length_a   1.000
_cell.length_b   1.000
_cell.length_c   1.000
_cell.angle_alpha   90.00
_cell.angle_beta   90.00
_cell.angle_gamma   90.00
#
_symmetry.space_group_name_H-M   'P 1'
#
loop_
_entity.id
_entity.type
_entity.pdbx_description
1 polymer ?
#
loop_
_entity_poly.entity_id
_entity_poly.type
_entity_poly.pdbx_seq_one_letter_code
_entity_poly.pdbx_strand_id
1 'polypeptide(L)'
;MVKIGLQIKAVLENITDLEPNGEDFRWYLKLKCMNCGEEPEKWQYVSLEEKLPLKGGRGEANFVSKCKLCARENSVEILPDSLKKYTAEDSETFKTIVAFDCRGVDPTDFSPRAGWKAVGESSGTKFDEINLEEKEWVDYDERANMSVSVCEIEHKFIKV
;
A
#
# COMPACT_ATOMS: atom_id res chain seq x y z
N MET A 1 8.08 -11.21 -15.22
CA MET A 1 8.26 -10.49 -13.95
C MET A 1 8.04 -9.03 -14.28
N VAL A 2 7.07 -8.38 -13.66
CA VAL A 2 6.73 -6.98 -13.93
C VAL A 2 6.77 -6.25 -12.60
N LYS A 3 7.51 -5.13 -12.55
CA LYS A 3 7.51 -4.26 -11.39
C LYS A 3 6.35 -3.28 -11.52
N ILE A 4 5.53 -3.19 -10.49
CA ILE A 4 4.34 -2.35 -10.47
C ILE A 4 4.41 -1.45 -9.25
N GLY A 5 4.44 -0.14 -9.49
CA GLY A 5 4.45 0.89 -8.47
C GLY A 5 3.02 1.28 -8.12
N LEU A 6 2.71 1.29 -6.83
CA LEU A 6 1.49 1.90 -6.31
C LEU A 6 1.78 3.37 -6.00
N GLN A 7 1.10 4.25 -6.72
CA GLN A 7 1.10 5.67 -6.44
C GLN A 7 -0.15 6.05 -5.67
N ILE A 8 0.00 6.90 -4.65
CA ILE A 8 -1.11 7.56 -3.98
C ILE A 8 -1.07 9.06 -4.24
N LYS A 9 -2.23 9.69 -4.13
CA LYS A 9 -2.42 11.14 -4.05
C LYS A 9 -3.41 11.38 -2.92
N ALA A 10 -3.11 12.32 -2.03
CA ALA A 10 -3.96 12.73 -0.92
C ALA A 10 -3.74 14.21 -0.62
N VAL A 11 -4.73 14.83 0.00
CA VAL A 11 -4.62 16.17 0.60
C VAL A 11 -4.13 16.00 2.03
N LEU A 12 -2.98 16.58 2.36
CA LEU A 12 -2.45 16.64 3.72
C LEU A 12 -2.66 18.03 4.32
N GLU A 13 -3.18 18.09 5.54
CA GLU A 13 -3.32 19.32 6.31
C GLU A 13 -2.53 19.20 7.62
N ASN A 14 -1.54 20.08 7.80
CA ASN A 14 -0.68 20.16 9.00
C ASN A 14 0.01 18.84 9.40
N ILE A 15 0.12 17.89 8.47
CA ILE A 15 0.68 16.56 8.68
C ILE A 15 1.63 16.19 7.53
N THR A 16 2.64 15.39 7.83
CA THR A 16 3.65 14.94 6.87
C THR A 16 4.10 13.52 7.19
N ASP A 17 4.99 12.98 6.36
CA ASP A 17 5.63 11.68 6.58
C ASP A 17 4.64 10.51 6.73
N LEU A 18 3.54 10.52 5.98
CA LEU A 18 2.59 9.41 5.94
C LEU A 18 3.25 8.15 5.36
N GLU A 19 3.27 7.07 6.13
CA GLU A 19 3.92 5.82 5.77
C GLU A 19 3.25 4.61 6.47
N PRO A 20 3.40 3.38 5.93
CA PRO A 20 2.97 2.18 6.64
C PRO A 20 3.72 2.01 7.97
N ASN A 21 3.01 1.54 8.99
CA ASN A 21 3.57 1.26 10.31
C ASN A 21 3.81 -0.25 10.47
N GLY A 22 5.08 -0.65 10.61
CA GLY A 22 5.47 -2.05 10.86
C GLY A 22 5.61 -2.92 9.61
N GLU A 23 6.25 -4.08 9.77
CA GLU A 23 6.38 -5.10 8.71
C GLU A 23 5.08 -5.90 8.52
N ASP A 24 4.22 -5.93 9.54
CA ASP A 24 2.90 -6.57 9.56
C ASP A 24 1.82 -5.75 8.82
N PHE A 25 2.18 -4.54 8.34
CA PHE A 25 1.30 -3.71 7.51
C PHE A 25 0.74 -4.50 6.32
N ARG A 26 -0.56 -4.32 6.07
CA ARG A 26 -1.31 -5.07 5.06
C ARG A 26 -1.67 -4.20 3.88
N TRP A 27 -1.00 -4.44 2.75
CA TRP A 27 -1.38 -3.87 1.46
C TRP A 27 -2.58 -4.63 0.89
N TYR A 28 -3.80 -4.12 1.10
CA TYR A 28 -5.00 -4.76 0.57
C TYR A 28 -5.19 -4.43 -0.92
N LEU A 29 -5.11 -5.46 -1.75
CA LEU A 29 -5.13 -5.37 -3.21
C LEU A 29 -6.24 -6.25 -3.82
N LYS A 30 -6.79 -5.78 -4.92
CA LYS A 30 -7.42 -6.64 -5.93
C LYS A 30 -6.34 -7.12 -6.88
N LEU A 31 -6.31 -8.43 -7.13
CA LEU A 31 -5.30 -9.07 -7.96
C LEU A 31 -5.98 -9.83 -9.09
N LYS A 32 -5.71 -9.41 -10.32
CA LYS A 32 -6.23 -10.01 -11.54
C LYS A 32 -5.23 -10.99 -12.12
N CYS A 33 -5.66 -12.21 -12.38
CA CYS A 33 -4.83 -13.22 -13.04
C CYS A 33 -4.56 -12.83 -14.50
N MET A 34 -3.29 -12.68 -14.87
CA MET A 34 -2.89 -12.32 -16.24
C MET A 34 -3.16 -13.43 -17.27
N ASN A 35 -3.40 -14.66 -16.82
CA ASN A 35 -3.61 -15.80 -17.71
C ASN A 35 -5.05 -15.95 -18.19
N CYS A 36 -6.02 -15.76 -17.29
CA CYS A 36 -7.43 -16.01 -17.56
C CYS A 36 -8.34 -14.84 -17.18
N GLY A 37 -7.80 -13.75 -16.65
CA GLY A 37 -8.55 -12.55 -16.27
C GLY A 37 -9.32 -12.65 -14.95
N GLU A 38 -9.28 -13.79 -14.26
CA GLU A 38 -9.97 -14.00 -12.99
C GLU A 38 -9.50 -13.00 -11.92
N GLU A 39 -10.44 -12.34 -11.27
CA GLU A 39 -10.19 -11.39 -10.17
C GLU A 39 -11.13 -11.71 -9.00
N PRO A 40 -10.60 -12.10 -7.82
CA PRO A 40 -11.45 -12.41 -6.67
C PRO A 40 -12.26 -11.20 -6.16
N GLU A 41 -13.52 -11.45 -5.79
CA GLU A 41 -14.36 -10.44 -5.13
C GLU A 41 -13.83 -10.02 -3.75
N LYS A 42 -13.09 -10.90 -3.07
CA LYS A 42 -12.48 -10.58 -1.77
C LYS A 42 -11.14 -9.87 -1.97
N TRP A 43 -10.91 -8.87 -1.13
CA TRP A 43 -9.60 -8.27 -0.98
C TRP A 43 -8.58 -9.31 -0.51
N GLN A 44 -7.40 -9.27 -1.11
CA GLN A 44 -6.22 -10.03 -0.69
C GLN A 44 -5.26 -9.03 -0.06
N TYR A 45 -4.46 -9.45 0.92
CA TYR A 45 -3.40 -8.58 1.44
C TYR A 45 -2.03 -9.17 1.15
N VAL A 46 -1.04 -8.29 1.09
CA VAL A 46 0.38 -8.61 1.00
C VAL A 46 1.07 -7.87 2.15
N SER A 47 1.97 -8.53 2.87
CA SER A 47 2.65 -7.97 4.04
C SER A 47 4.13 -8.35 4.02
N LEU A 48 5.00 -7.47 4.52
CA LEU A 48 6.44 -7.74 4.56
C LEU A 48 6.79 -8.89 5.51
N GLU A 49 5.99 -9.06 6.57
CA GLU A 49 6.12 -10.15 7.53
C GLU A 49 5.90 -11.54 6.89
N GLU A 50 5.04 -11.63 5.87
CA GLU A 50 4.75 -12.89 5.20
C GLU A 50 5.88 -13.32 4.26
N LYS A 51 6.30 -14.59 4.38
CA LYS A 51 7.27 -15.25 3.49
C LYS A 51 6.77 -16.62 3.09
N LEU A 52 6.30 -16.73 1.85
CA LEU A 52 5.69 -17.94 1.31
C LEU A 52 6.61 -18.55 0.22
N PRO A 53 6.89 -19.86 0.29
CA PRO A 53 7.81 -20.51 -0.64
C PRO A 53 7.21 -20.59 -2.05
N LEU A 54 8.02 -20.29 -3.06
CA LEU A 54 7.67 -20.46 -4.47
C LEU A 54 7.96 -21.88 -4.93
N LYS A 55 7.11 -22.44 -5.81
CA LYS A 55 7.38 -23.77 -6.38
C LYS A 55 8.71 -23.81 -7.15
N GLY A 56 9.40 -24.94 -7.06
CA GLY A 56 10.62 -25.20 -7.80
C GLY A 56 11.86 -24.51 -7.24
N GLY A 57 11.87 -24.13 -5.95
CA GLY A 57 13.05 -23.56 -5.29
C GLY A 57 13.42 -22.17 -5.78
N ARG A 58 12.45 -21.40 -6.29
CA ARG A 58 12.66 -20.07 -6.89
C ARG A 58 12.71 -18.92 -5.87
N GLY A 59 12.93 -19.25 -4.59
CA GLY A 59 12.87 -18.31 -3.48
C GLY A 59 11.51 -18.26 -2.80
N GLU A 60 11.23 -17.13 -2.15
CA GLU A 60 10.01 -16.84 -1.41
C GLU A 60 9.36 -15.57 -1.97
N ALA A 61 8.10 -15.32 -1.62
CA ALA A 61 7.39 -14.08 -1.92
C ALA A 61 6.45 -13.74 -0.76
N ASN A 62 6.01 -12.48 -0.67
CA ASN A 62 5.10 -12.04 0.38
C ASN A 62 3.66 -12.51 0.18
N PHE A 63 3.30 -12.93 -1.04
CA PHE A 63 2.00 -13.51 -1.33
C PHE A 63 2.15 -14.55 -2.44
N VAL A 64 1.54 -15.72 -2.24
CA VAL A 64 1.48 -16.79 -3.23
C VAL A 64 0.06 -17.35 -3.26
N SER A 65 -0.56 -17.39 -4.44
CA SER A 65 -1.89 -17.97 -4.60
C SER A 65 -2.04 -18.75 -5.89
N LYS A 66 -2.94 -19.73 -5.87
CA LYS A 66 -3.35 -20.47 -7.06
C LYS A 66 -4.63 -19.86 -7.60
N CYS A 67 -4.62 -19.43 -8.86
CA CYS A 67 -5.82 -18.94 -9.53
C CYS A 67 -6.91 -20.01 -9.50
N LYS A 68 -8.10 -19.66 -8.98
CA LYS A 68 -9.21 -20.61 -8.84
C LYS A 68 -9.79 -21.06 -10.18
N LEU A 69 -9.64 -20.25 -11.24
CA LEU A 69 -10.16 -20.56 -12.57
C LEU A 69 -9.18 -21.41 -13.40
N CYS A 70 -7.94 -20.94 -13.60
CA CYS A 70 -6.97 -21.60 -14.50
C CYS A 70 -5.87 -22.39 -13.79
N ALA A 71 -5.92 -22.51 -12.46
CA ALA A 71 -4.94 -23.24 -11.65
C ALA A 71 -3.49 -22.74 -11.70
N ARG A 72 -3.20 -21.63 -12.41
CA ARG A 72 -1.88 -21.01 -12.46
C ARG A 72 -1.47 -20.52 -11.07
N GLU A 73 -0.20 -20.74 -10.73
CA GLU A 73 0.42 -20.16 -9.54
C GLU A 73 0.89 -18.75 -9.82
N ASN A 74 0.57 -17.86 -8.89
CA ASN A 74 0.73 -16.43 -8.95
C ASN A 74 1.44 -15.96 -7.68
N SER A 75 2.27 -14.93 -7.79
CA SER A 75 2.95 -14.36 -6.63
C SER A 75 3.11 -12.85 -6.71
N VAL A 76 3.18 -12.23 -5.53
CA VAL A 76 3.51 -10.81 -5.33
C VAL A 76 4.57 -10.71 -4.25
N GLU A 77 5.63 -9.96 -4.52
CA GLU A 77 6.69 -9.65 -3.57
C GLU A 77 6.79 -8.13 -3.44
N ILE A 78 6.81 -7.63 -2.19
CA ILE A 78 7.03 -6.22 -1.90
C ILE A 78 8.51 -5.95 -2.06
N LEU A 79 8.88 -4.86 -2.74
CA LEU A 79 10.28 -4.43 -2.84
C LEU A 79 10.58 -3.48 -1.66
N PRO A 80 11.27 -3.91 -0.58
CA PRO A 80 11.38 -3.11 0.64
C PRO A 80 12.07 -1.76 0.40
N ASP A 81 13.11 -1.75 -0.45
CA ASP A 81 13.87 -0.54 -0.81
C ASP A 81 13.04 0.52 -1.56
N SER A 82 11.86 0.13 -2.05
CA SER A 82 10.93 1.03 -2.75
C SER A 82 9.97 1.77 -1.84
N LEU A 83 9.91 1.42 -0.54
CA LEU A 83 9.05 2.10 0.41
C LEU A 83 9.48 3.56 0.56
N LYS A 84 8.51 4.47 0.36
CA LYS A 84 8.70 5.92 0.49
C LYS A 84 7.55 6.52 1.27
N LYS A 85 7.87 7.51 2.10
CA LYS A 85 6.89 8.34 2.78
C LYS A 85 6.20 9.28 1.80
N TYR A 86 4.94 9.60 2.08
CA TYR A 86 4.20 10.66 1.42
C TYR A 86 4.21 11.89 2.32
N THR A 87 4.89 12.95 1.86
CA THR A 87 5.22 14.15 2.66
C THR A 87 4.31 15.32 2.29
N ALA A 88 4.34 16.39 3.11
CA ALA A 88 3.60 17.62 2.83
C ALA A 88 3.91 18.21 1.43
N GLU A 89 5.16 18.10 0.96
CA GLU A 89 5.56 18.55 -0.39
C GLU A 89 4.93 17.72 -1.52
N ASP A 90 4.52 16.48 -1.22
CA ASP A 90 3.89 15.59 -2.19
C ASP A 90 2.36 15.77 -2.24
N SER A 91 1.77 16.53 -1.29
CA SER A 91 0.33 16.74 -1.18
C SER A 91 -0.29 17.11 -2.54
N GLU A 92 -1.46 16.55 -2.84
CA GLU A 92 -2.17 16.70 -4.12
C GLU A 92 -1.42 16.22 -5.37
N THR A 93 -0.28 15.53 -5.24
CA THR A 93 0.45 14.93 -6.36
C THR A 93 0.55 13.41 -6.24
N PHE A 94 0.57 12.72 -7.39
CA PHE A 94 0.76 11.27 -7.38
C PHE A 94 2.23 10.92 -7.13
N LYS A 95 2.48 10.17 -6.05
CA LYS A 95 3.81 9.65 -5.70
C LYS A 95 3.79 8.15 -5.49
N THR A 96 4.79 7.46 -6.03
CA THR A 96 5.03 6.04 -5.75
C THR A 96 5.49 5.85 -4.30
N ILE A 97 4.71 5.13 -3.51
CA ILE A 97 5.01 4.84 -2.09
C ILE A 97 5.50 3.41 -1.86
N VAL A 98 5.22 2.50 -2.79
CA VAL A 98 5.69 1.12 -2.77
C VAL A 98 5.69 0.55 -4.18
N ALA A 99 6.59 -0.37 -4.46
CA ALA A 99 6.61 -1.17 -5.67
C ALA A 99 6.55 -2.67 -5.33
N PHE A 100 5.86 -3.40 -6.19
CA PHE A 100 5.68 -4.84 -6.11
C PHE A 100 6.35 -5.52 -7.31
N ASP A 101 7.00 -6.66 -7.08
CA ASP A 101 7.33 -7.62 -8.12
C ASP A 101 6.17 -8.60 -8.28
N CYS A 102 5.46 -8.47 -9.40
CA CYS A 102 4.30 -9.30 -9.71
C CYS A 102 4.64 -10.38 -10.75
N ARG A 103 4.21 -11.61 -10.46
CA ARG A 103 4.37 -12.77 -11.35
C ARG A 103 3.01 -13.44 -11.61
N GLY A 104 2.46 -13.20 -12.80
CA GLY A 104 1.21 -13.82 -13.26
C GLY A 104 -0.06 -13.13 -12.77
N VAL A 105 0.07 -12.03 -12.03
CA VAL A 105 -1.03 -11.17 -11.59
C VAL A 105 -0.72 -9.72 -11.85
N ASP A 106 -1.76 -8.93 -12.02
CA ASP A 106 -1.71 -7.47 -11.98
C ASP A 106 -2.56 -6.98 -10.81
N PRO A 107 -2.06 -6.08 -9.94
CA PRO A 107 -2.90 -5.38 -8.99
C PRO A 107 -3.78 -4.36 -9.73
N THR A 108 -5.07 -4.35 -9.40
CA THR A 108 -6.08 -3.56 -10.12
C THR A 108 -6.78 -2.52 -9.26
N ASP A 109 -6.77 -2.71 -7.94
CA ASP A 109 -7.39 -1.81 -6.98
C ASP A 109 -6.66 -1.91 -5.63
N PHE A 110 -6.74 -0.85 -4.83
CA PHE A 110 -6.06 -0.71 -3.54
C PHE A 110 -6.98 -0.12 -2.46
N SER A 111 -6.94 -0.74 -1.28
CA SER A 111 -7.65 -0.29 -0.09
C SER A 111 -6.62 0.00 1.03
N PRO A 112 -6.40 1.27 1.42
CA PRO A 112 -5.33 1.63 2.35
C PRO A 112 -5.58 1.22 3.80
N ARG A 113 -6.84 1.25 4.27
CA ARG A 113 -7.27 0.81 5.61
C ARG A 113 -6.39 1.32 6.76
N ALA A 114 -6.30 0.56 7.85
CA ALA A 114 -5.53 0.88 9.05
C ALA A 114 -4.06 0.46 8.99
N GLY A 115 -3.27 0.98 9.93
CA GLY A 115 -1.85 0.66 10.09
C GLY A 115 -0.93 1.75 9.53
N TRP A 116 -1.43 2.95 9.30
CA TRP A 116 -0.61 4.07 8.85
C TRP A 116 -0.08 4.85 10.04
N LYS A 117 1.07 5.49 9.84
CA LYS A 117 1.59 6.51 10.75
C LYS A 117 1.98 7.76 10.00
N ALA A 118 1.96 8.89 10.69
CA ALA A 118 2.40 10.17 10.18
C ALA A 118 2.87 11.08 11.33
N VAL A 119 3.34 12.28 10.99
CA VAL A 119 3.89 13.23 11.93
C VAL A 119 3.27 14.60 11.72
N GLY A 120 2.86 15.28 12.79
CA GLY A 120 2.42 16.68 12.75
C GLY A 120 3.55 17.56 12.22
N GLU A 121 3.25 18.33 11.17
CA GLU A 121 4.26 19.01 10.33
C GLU A 121 5.12 20.00 11.14
N SER A 122 4.48 20.76 12.04
CA SER A 122 5.13 21.80 12.83
C SER A 122 5.59 21.34 14.22
N SER A 123 4.89 20.38 14.83
CA SER A 123 5.11 19.94 16.22
C SER A 123 6.02 18.71 16.37
N GLY A 124 6.10 17.89 15.32
CA GLY A 124 6.66 16.54 15.41
C GLY A 124 5.80 15.55 16.21
N THR A 125 4.53 15.85 16.49
CA THR A 125 3.58 14.94 17.16
C THR A 125 3.41 13.68 16.31
N LYS A 126 3.50 12.49 16.92
CA LYS A 126 3.35 11.22 16.21
C LYS A 126 1.90 10.76 16.23
N PHE A 127 1.42 10.33 15.08
CA PHE A 127 0.12 9.70 14.90
C PHE A 127 0.38 8.29 14.36
N ASP A 128 0.28 7.26 15.21
CA ASP A 128 0.73 5.89 14.87
C ASP A 128 -0.43 4.93 14.51
N GLU A 129 -1.68 5.37 14.63
CA GLU A 129 -2.90 4.56 14.46
C GLU A 129 -3.86 5.18 13.41
N ILE A 130 -3.32 5.63 12.28
CA ILE A 130 -4.12 6.23 11.21
C ILE A 130 -4.88 5.12 10.45
N ASN A 131 -6.19 5.32 10.28
CA ASN A 131 -7.07 4.46 9.49
C ASN A 131 -7.68 5.23 8.31
N LEU A 132 -7.37 4.76 7.10
CA LEU A 132 -7.73 5.37 5.83
C LEU A 132 -8.78 4.54 5.06
N GLU A 133 -9.52 3.65 5.73
CA GLU A 133 -10.56 2.82 5.09
C GLU A 133 -11.63 3.68 4.38
N GLU A 134 -12.00 4.80 4.98
CA GLU A 134 -12.96 5.77 4.42
C GLU A 134 -12.30 6.79 3.48
N LYS A 135 -11.01 6.64 3.18
CA LYS A 135 -10.18 7.57 2.38
C LYS A 135 -10.01 8.96 3.00
N GLU A 136 -10.34 9.08 4.28
CA GLU A 136 -10.26 10.28 5.08
C GLU A 136 -9.86 9.90 6.51
N TRP A 137 -9.05 10.76 7.14
CA TRP A 137 -8.73 10.70 8.55
C TRP A 137 -8.48 12.13 9.06
N VAL A 138 -9.01 12.43 10.24
CA VAL A 138 -8.90 13.74 10.88
C VAL A 138 -8.61 13.53 12.37
N ASP A 139 -7.71 14.33 12.91
CA ASP A 139 -7.38 14.36 14.34
C ASP A 139 -6.93 15.78 14.75
N TYR A 140 -6.48 15.94 15.99
CA TYR A 140 -6.04 17.22 16.54
C TYR A 140 -4.63 17.13 17.12
N ASP A 141 -3.76 18.04 16.69
CA ASP A 141 -2.41 18.16 17.23
C ASP A 141 -2.40 19.14 18.42
N GLU A 142 -2.51 18.59 19.63
CA GLU A 142 -2.50 19.37 20.88
C GLU A 142 -1.25 20.23 21.06
N ARG A 143 -0.10 19.82 20.49
CA ARG A 143 1.15 20.57 20.63
C ARG A 143 1.21 21.77 19.68
N ALA A 144 0.59 21.67 18.52
CA ALA A 144 0.48 22.75 17.55
C ALA A 144 -0.83 23.57 17.68
N ASN A 145 -1.80 23.06 18.45
CA ASN A 145 -3.13 23.65 18.63
C ASN A 145 -3.87 23.85 17.28
N MET A 146 -3.84 22.82 16.42
CA MET A 146 -4.46 22.82 15.09
C MET A 146 -4.98 21.42 14.70
N SER A 147 -5.94 21.38 13.79
CA SER A 147 -6.40 20.13 13.17
C SER A 147 -5.33 19.55 12.25
N VAL A 148 -5.29 18.23 12.15
CA VAL A 148 -4.48 17.50 11.18
C VAL A 148 -5.37 16.57 10.38
N SER A 149 -5.10 16.40 9.09
CA SER A 149 -5.93 15.53 8.25
C SER A 149 -5.19 14.89 7.07
N VAL A 150 -5.69 13.74 6.64
CA VAL A 150 -5.35 13.06 5.40
C VAL A 150 -6.66 12.78 4.67
N CYS A 151 -6.90 13.47 3.55
CA CYS A 151 -8.18 13.41 2.83
C CYS A 151 -8.01 13.05 1.36
N GLU A 152 -9.12 12.73 0.70
CA GLU A 152 -9.23 12.54 -0.75
C GLU A 152 -8.23 11.53 -1.33
N ILE A 153 -8.06 10.39 -0.66
CA ILE A 153 -7.10 9.38 -1.11
C ILE A 153 -7.50 8.79 -2.46
N GLU A 154 -6.66 9.06 -3.45
CA GLU A 154 -6.66 8.44 -4.76
C GLU A 154 -5.43 7.55 -4.91
N HIS A 155 -5.53 6.55 -5.78
CA HIS A 155 -4.42 5.69 -6.11
C HIS A 155 -4.39 5.33 -7.60
N LYS A 156 -3.22 4.94 -8.08
CA LYS A 156 -3.06 4.31 -9.39
C LYS A 156 -1.84 3.40 -9.41
N PHE A 157 -1.85 2.46 -10.34
CA PHE A 157 -0.73 1.57 -10.58
C PHE A 157 0.03 1.98 -11.84
N ILE A 158 1.36 1.96 -11.77
CA ILE A 158 2.25 2.22 -12.91
C ILE A 158 3.23 1.06 -13.08
N LYS A 159 3.65 0.79 -14.32
CA LYS A 159 4.79 -0.11 -14.57
C LYS A 159 6.08 0.66 -14.28
N VAL A 160 7.02 0.01 -13.59
CA VAL A 160 8.31 0.57 -13.17
C VAL A 160 9.47 -0.18 -13.82
#